data_AF-F1W172-F1
#
_entry.id   AF-F1W172-F1
#
_cell.length_a   1.000
_cell.length_b   1.000
_cell.length_c   1.000
_cell.angle_alpha   90.00
_cell.angle_beta   90.00
_cell.angle_gamma   90.00
#
_symmetry.space_group_name_H-M   'P 1'
#
loop_
_entity.id
_entity.type
_entity.pdbx_description
1 polymer ?
#
loop_
_entity_poly.entity_id
_entity_poly.type
_entity_poly.pdbx_seq_one_letter_code
_entity_poly.pdbx_strand_id
1 'polypeptide(L)'
;MRNHMGLPIRFVPQSELPPGQGYEAFIGATGQVPTRNNLHDFFNAQVWLAFPQIKSKLNALQAADIARQTIESGGVTAAHRGQLRDALTIFDESSALLVSSDASLFAALRAHDWRSVFIDRRNDFGRTCEVYLFGHALMEKLVAPYKGITAHAWLVEVEGDYFDRPEAARMAHVDGVIAGQLTAALRNRDYAPLPLMGIPGWVGAQDADFYADSSVFRPRRIR
;
A
#
# COMPACT_ATOMS: atom_id res chain seq x y z
N MET A 1 -15.77 6.03 9.73
CA MET A 1 -14.86 6.49 8.67
C MET A 1 -15.38 7.77 8.03
N ARG A 2 -14.52 8.76 7.83
CA ARG A 2 -14.83 10.05 7.18
C ARG A 2 -13.68 10.42 6.25
N ASN A 3 -13.95 11.20 5.19
CA ASN A 3 -12.91 11.77 4.34
C ASN A 3 -12.27 13.02 4.99
N HIS A 4 -11.33 13.65 4.28
CA HIS A 4 -10.62 14.85 4.75
C HIS A 4 -11.51 16.09 4.93
N MET A 5 -12.68 16.12 4.30
CA MET A 5 -13.70 17.17 4.48
C MET A 5 -14.68 16.84 5.63
N GLY A 6 -14.44 15.75 6.37
CA GLY A 6 -15.33 15.28 7.43
C GLY A 6 -16.60 14.59 6.93
N LEU A 7 -16.75 14.34 5.63
CA LEU A 7 -17.92 13.68 5.07
C LEU A 7 -17.86 12.17 5.34
N PRO A 8 -19.00 11.53 5.68
CA PRO A 8 -19.04 10.09 5.90
C PRO A 8 -18.75 9.35 4.59
N ILE A 9 -17.89 8.32 4.65
CA ILE A 9 -17.64 7.49 3.48
C ILE A 9 -18.83 6.56 3.21
N ARG A 10 -19.27 6.51 1.95
CA ARG A 10 -20.33 5.60 1.46
C ARG A 10 -19.94 5.00 0.12
N PHE A 11 -20.10 3.69 -0.03
CA PHE A 11 -19.93 3.03 -1.33
C PHE A 11 -21.20 3.20 -2.16
N VAL A 12 -21.05 3.65 -3.39
CA VAL A 12 -22.17 3.94 -4.30
C VAL A 12 -21.96 3.27 -5.65
N PRO A 13 -23.02 3.01 -6.43
CA PRO A 13 -22.88 2.51 -7.79
C PRO A 13 -22.00 3.42 -8.65
N GLN A 14 -21.23 2.83 -9.57
CA GLN A 14 -20.38 3.56 -10.51
C GLN A 14 -21.15 4.64 -11.33
N SER A 15 -22.46 4.47 -11.53
CA SER A 15 -23.32 5.43 -12.23
C SER A 15 -23.50 6.78 -11.51
N GLU A 16 -23.21 6.84 -10.21
CA GLU A 16 -23.25 8.09 -9.44
C GLU A 16 -22.05 9.01 -9.75
N LEU A 17 -20.99 8.48 -10.36
CA LEU A 17 -19.84 9.29 -10.80
C LEU A 17 -20.19 10.01 -12.10
N PRO A 18 -20.27 11.36 -12.11
CA PRO A 18 -20.62 12.10 -13.32
C PRO A 18 -19.58 11.92 -14.42
N PRO A 19 -20.00 11.84 -15.70
CA PRO A 19 -19.08 11.77 -16.83
C PRO A 19 -18.08 12.93 -16.81
N GLY A 20 -16.80 12.62 -16.98
CA GLY A 20 -15.71 13.61 -16.98
C GLY A 20 -15.23 14.06 -15.60
N GLN A 21 -15.90 13.68 -14.51
CA GLN A 21 -15.40 13.94 -13.16
C GLN A 21 -14.35 12.90 -12.74
N GLY A 22 -13.24 13.36 -12.18
CA GLY A 22 -12.19 12.48 -11.66
C GLY A 22 -12.63 11.73 -10.41
N TYR A 23 -12.35 10.42 -10.37
CA TYR A 23 -12.70 9.52 -9.26
C TYR A 23 -12.31 10.06 -7.88
N GLU A 24 -11.03 10.42 -7.69
CA GLU A 24 -10.53 10.92 -6.40
C GLU A 24 -11.14 12.28 -6.02
N ALA A 25 -11.35 13.16 -6.99
CA ALA A 25 -11.99 14.44 -6.77
C ALA A 25 -13.45 14.28 -6.33
N PHE A 26 -14.18 13.32 -6.91
CA PHE A 26 -15.54 12.98 -6.52
C PHE A 26 -15.61 12.45 -5.08
N ILE A 27 -14.74 11.52 -4.70
CA ILE A 27 -14.66 10.99 -3.31
C ILE A 27 -14.35 12.12 -2.33
N GLY A 28 -13.40 12.99 -2.66
CA GLY A 28 -13.02 14.12 -1.81
C GLY A 28 -14.18 15.09 -1.57
N ALA A 29 -14.93 15.41 -2.63
CA ALA A 29 -16.03 16.36 -2.56
C ALA A 29 -17.31 15.81 -1.93
N THR A 30 -17.55 14.49 -2.01
CA THR A 30 -18.86 13.90 -1.66
C THR A 30 -18.80 12.86 -0.53
N GLY A 31 -17.63 12.30 -0.25
CA GLY A 31 -17.49 11.11 0.59
C GLY A 31 -18.03 9.83 -0.08
N GLN A 32 -18.48 9.88 -1.32
CA GLN A 32 -19.02 8.72 -2.02
C GLN A 32 -17.91 8.04 -2.82
N VAL A 33 -17.77 6.73 -2.67
CA VAL A 33 -16.79 5.88 -3.33
C VAL A 33 -17.50 5.10 -4.44
N PRO A 34 -17.38 5.51 -5.72
CA PRO A 34 -17.94 4.77 -6.83
C PRO A 34 -17.35 3.36 -6.87
N THR A 35 -18.23 2.37 -6.98
CA THR A 35 -17.91 0.95 -6.83
C THR A 35 -18.62 0.16 -7.94
N ARG A 36 -17.86 -0.68 -8.63
CA ARG A 36 -18.30 -1.64 -9.64
C ARG A 36 -18.30 -3.05 -9.05
N ASN A 37 -18.97 -3.97 -9.71
CA ASN A 37 -18.97 -5.38 -9.33
C ASN A 37 -17.74 -6.10 -9.92
N ASN A 38 -16.56 -5.88 -9.35
CA ASN A 38 -15.32 -6.58 -9.70
C ASN A 38 -14.42 -6.76 -8.46
N LEU A 39 -13.37 -7.59 -8.60
CA LEU A 39 -12.44 -7.88 -7.51
C LEU A 39 -11.64 -6.64 -7.10
N HIS A 40 -11.26 -5.80 -8.07
CA HIS A 40 -10.55 -4.56 -7.84
C HIS A 40 -11.26 -3.64 -6.83
N ASP A 41 -12.53 -3.33 -7.08
CA ASP A 41 -13.32 -2.43 -6.26
C ASP A 41 -13.75 -3.12 -4.94
N PHE A 42 -13.91 -4.45 -4.94
CA PHE A 42 -14.09 -5.23 -3.72
C PHE A 42 -12.89 -5.10 -2.76
N PHE A 43 -11.65 -5.26 -3.27
CA PHE A 43 -10.46 -5.07 -2.45
C PHE A 43 -10.27 -3.61 -2.04
N ASN A 44 -10.56 -2.65 -2.93
CA ASN A 44 -10.53 -1.23 -2.58
C ASN A 44 -11.48 -0.92 -1.42
N ALA A 45 -12.69 -1.49 -1.43
CA ALA A 45 -13.65 -1.34 -0.34
C ALA A 45 -13.15 -1.94 0.98
N GLN A 46 -12.53 -3.14 0.95
CA GLN A 46 -11.91 -3.73 2.14
C GLN A 46 -10.79 -2.85 2.70
N VAL A 47 -9.95 -2.27 1.84
CA VAL A 47 -8.86 -1.38 2.28
C VAL A 47 -9.40 -0.10 2.91
N TRP A 48 -10.48 0.49 2.36
CA TRP A 48 -11.18 1.60 3.02
C TRP A 48 -11.68 1.23 4.42
N LEU A 49 -12.23 0.03 4.60
CA LEU A 49 -12.74 -0.43 5.90
C LEU A 49 -11.61 -0.72 6.90
N ALA A 50 -10.50 -1.31 6.44
CA ALA A 50 -9.38 -1.71 7.28
C ALA A 50 -8.44 -0.54 7.64
N PHE A 51 -8.20 0.37 6.70
CA PHE A 51 -7.24 1.46 6.81
C PHE A 51 -7.87 2.82 6.40
N PRO A 52 -8.92 3.27 7.14
CA PRO A 52 -9.69 4.44 6.77
C PRO A 52 -8.88 5.74 6.80
N GLN A 53 -7.90 5.88 7.71
CA GLN A 53 -7.11 7.11 7.81
C GLN A 53 -6.11 7.21 6.65
N ILE A 54 -5.43 6.12 6.29
CA ILE A 54 -4.54 6.08 5.14
C ILE A 54 -5.33 6.42 3.87
N LYS A 55 -6.46 5.76 3.61
CA LYS A 55 -7.26 6.01 2.39
C LYS A 55 -7.80 7.43 2.33
N SER A 56 -8.28 7.98 3.45
CA SER A 56 -8.71 9.38 3.51
C SER A 56 -7.54 10.34 3.21
N LYS A 57 -6.34 10.04 3.70
CA LYS A 57 -5.15 10.86 3.45
C LYS A 57 -4.68 10.79 2.00
N LEU A 58 -4.65 9.59 1.40
CA LEU A 58 -4.32 9.40 -0.02
C LEU A 58 -5.29 10.18 -0.92
N ASN A 59 -6.59 10.02 -0.67
CA ASN A 59 -7.62 10.74 -1.42
C ASN A 59 -7.44 12.27 -1.32
N ALA A 60 -7.14 12.79 -0.12
CA ALA A 60 -6.89 14.22 0.08
C ALA A 60 -5.69 14.72 -0.72
N LEU A 61 -4.58 13.97 -0.69
CA LEU A 61 -3.36 14.33 -1.43
C LEU A 61 -3.59 14.28 -2.96
N GLN A 62 -4.31 13.26 -3.45
CA GLN A 62 -4.63 13.14 -4.86
C GLN A 62 -5.61 14.24 -5.32
N ALA A 63 -6.66 14.54 -4.55
CA ALA A 63 -7.61 15.60 -4.87
C ALA A 63 -6.92 16.98 -4.89
N ALA A 64 -6.04 17.26 -3.93
CA ALA A 64 -5.27 18.50 -3.89
C ALA A 64 -4.30 18.63 -5.08
N ASP A 65 -3.60 17.55 -5.45
CA ASP A 65 -2.70 17.55 -6.61
C ASP A 65 -3.46 17.73 -7.93
N ILE A 66 -4.63 17.11 -8.08
CA ILE A 66 -5.52 17.31 -9.24
C ILE A 66 -5.96 18.78 -9.32
N ALA A 67 -6.45 19.36 -8.22
CA ALA A 67 -6.90 20.75 -8.19
C ALA A 67 -5.76 21.72 -8.56
N ARG A 68 -4.56 21.49 -8.01
CA ARG A 68 -3.36 22.28 -8.33
C ARG A 68 -3.01 22.20 -9.83
N GLN A 69 -2.97 21.00 -10.40
CA GLN A 69 -2.67 20.81 -11.83
C GLN A 69 -3.73 21.46 -12.73
N THR A 70 -5.01 21.37 -12.39
CA THR A 70 -6.09 22.02 -13.14
C THR A 70 -5.91 23.54 -13.16
N ILE A 71 -5.54 24.14 -12.02
CA ILE A 71 -5.28 25.59 -11.93
C ILE A 71 -4.06 25.98 -12.78
N GLU A 72 -2.94 25.26 -12.63
CA GLU A 72 -1.69 25.54 -13.35
C GLU A 72 -1.84 25.41 -14.88
N SER A 73 -2.74 24.53 -15.33
CA SER A 73 -2.95 24.23 -16.74
C SER A 73 -4.06 25.07 -17.37
N GLY A 74 -4.56 26.11 -16.70
CA GLY A 74 -5.61 26.99 -17.23
C GLY A 74 -6.96 26.30 -17.40
N GLY A 75 -7.28 25.31 -16.57
CA GLY A 75 -8.55 24.57 -16.60
C GLY A 75 -8.52 23.26 -17.37
N VAL A 76 -7.40 22.91 -18.02
CA VAL A 76 -7.23 21.60 -18.68
C VAL A 76 -6.51 20.65 -17.73
N THR A 77 -7.14 19.56 -17.30
CA THR A 77 -6.40 18.51 -16.56
C THR A 77 -5.29 17.95 -17.46
N ALA A 78 -4.04 18.13 -17.07
CA ALA A 78 -2.88 17.60 -17.79
C ALA A 78 -3.01 16.08 -17.99
N ALA A 79 -2.70 15.59 -19.19
CA ALA A 79 -2.76 14.16 -19.51
C ALA A 79 -1.70 13.33 -18.76
N HIS A 80 -0.62 13.98 -18.28
CA HIS A 80 0.46 13.32 -17.56
C HIS A 80 0.28 13.43 -16.04
N ARG A 81 0.28 12.27 -15.37
CA ARG A 81 0.34 12.19 -13.91
C ARG A 81 1.69 12.74 -13.44
N GLY A 82 1.68 13.67 -12.49
CA GLY A 82 2.89 14.14 -11.84
C GLY A 82 3.53 13.07 -10.94
N GLN A 83 4.80 13.25 -10.59
CA GLN A 83 5.57 12.29 -9.76
C GLN A 83 4.87 11.94 -8.43
N LEU A 84 4.21 12.91 -7.79
CA LEU A 84 3.43 12.69 -6.57
C LEU A 84 2.24 11.76 -6.83
N ARG A 85 1.46 12.01 -7.89
CA ARG A 85 0.28 11.20 -8.23
C ARG A 85 0.67 9.77 -8.57
N ASP A 86 1.79 9.57 -9.27
CA ASP A 86 2.34 8.23 -9.52
C ASP A 86 2.72 7.53 -8.22
N ALA A 87 3.41 8.21 -7.31
CA ALA A 87 3.80 7.64 -6.02
C ALA A 87 2.58 7.28 -5.14
N LEU A 88 1.56 8.13 -5.11
CA LEU A 88 0.29 7.87 -4.41
C LEU A 88 -0.49 6.72 -5.05
N THR A 89 -0.49 6.63 -6.38
CA THR A 89 -1.12 5.50 -7.10
C THR A 89 -0.41 4.19 -6.78
N ILE A 90 0.92 4.18 -6.78
CA ILE A 90 1.70 3.00 -6.40
C ILE A 90 1.39 2.58 -4.96
N PHE A 91 1.26 3.55 -4.03
CA PHE A 91 0.83 3.26 -2.67
C PHE A 91 -0.54 2.55 -2.69
N ASP A 92 -1.52 3.13 -3.38
CA ASP A 92 -2.90 2.67 -3.30
C ASP A 92 -3.14 1.33 -4.02
N GLU A 93 -2.44 1.10 -5.12
CA GLU A 93 -2.66 -0.08 -5.98
C GLU A 93 -1.71 -1.24 -5.66
N SER A 94 -0.48 -0.96 -5.22
CA SER A 94 0.63 -1.94 -5.26
C SER A 94 1.45 -2.05 -3.98
N SER A 95 1.00 -1.47 -2.86
CA SER A 95 1.75 -1.52 -1.59
C SER A 95 1.43 -2.72 -0.70
N ALA A 96 2.39 -3.04 0.14
CA ALA A 96 2.20 -3.84 1.35
C ALA A 96 2.82 -3.07 2.52
N LEU A 97 2.28 -3.23 3.73
CA LEU A 97 2.78 -2.56 4.92
C LEU A 97 3.61 -3.58 5.70
N LEU A 98 4.93 -3.40 5.72
CA LEU A 98 5.83 -4.23 6.50
C LEU A 98 6.07 -3.56 7.85
N VAL A 99 5.55 -4.16 8.90
CA VAL A 99 5.61 -3.65 10.27
C VAL A 99 6.62 -4.48 11.05
N SER A 100 7.58 -3.86 11.75
CA SER A 100 8.54 -4.59 12.57
C SER A 100 9.07 -3.78 13.74
N SER A 101 9.42 -4.47 14.81
CA SER A 101 10.13 -3.90 15.96
C SER A 101 11.66 -3.97 15.85
N ASP A 102 12.18 -4.51 14.75
CA ASP A 102 13.62 -4.59 14.49
C ASP A 102 13.96 -3.89 13.16
N ALA A 103 14.48 -2.67 13.25
CA ALA A 103 14.89 -1.87 12.09
C ALA A 103 15.95 -2.54 11.21
N SER A 104 16.71 -3.52 11.72
CA SER A 104 17.70 -4.24 10.91
C SER A 104 17.06 -5.13 9.85
N LEU A 105 15.81 -5.56 10.02
CA LEU A 105 15.03 -6.22 8.97
C LEU A 105 14.80 -5.28 7.78
N PHE A 106 14.51 -4.01 8.03
CA PHE A 106 14.32 -3.01 6.98
C PHE A 106 15.61 -2.75 6.21
N ALA A 107 16.75 -2.72 6.92
CA ALA A 107 18.05 -2.60 6.29
C ALA A 107 18.35 -3.79 5.37
N ALA A 108 18.10 -5.02 5.83
CA ALA A 108 18.27 -6.23 5.03
C ALA A 108 17.36 -6.24 3.78
N LEU A 109 16.09 -5.85 3.93
CA LEU A 109 15.15 -5.74 2.80
C LEU A 109 15.62 -4.72 1.76
N ARG A 110 16.03 -3.52 2.19
CA ARG A 110 16.56 -2.48 1.29
C ARG A 110 17.88 -2.88 0.64
N ALA A 111 18.66 -3.74 1.29
CA ALA A 111 19.89 -4.32 0.74
C ALA A 111 19.63 -5.50 -0.22
N HIS A 112 18.38 -5.96 -0.35
CA HIS A 112 18.01 -7.18 -1.08
C HIS A 112 18.71 -8.43 -0.51
N ASP A 113 18.95 -8.46 0.80
CA ASP A 113 19.49 -9.62 1.49
C ASP A 113 18.35 -10.61 1.80
N TRP A 114 17.89 -11.29 0.75
CA TRP A 114 16.73 -12.18 0.80
C TRP A 114 16.93 -13.37 1.72
N ARG A 115 18.17 -13.83 1.90
CA ARG A 115 18.51 -14.88 2.84
C ARG A 115 18.27 -14.38 4.27
N SER A 116 18.84 -13.24 4.64
CA SER A 116 18.62 -12.67 5.98
C SER A 116 17.14 -12.42 6.24
N VAL A 117 16.42 -11.86 5.27
CA VAL A 117 14.99 -11.53 5.41
C VAL A 117 14.13 -12.79 5.54
N PHE A 118 14.22 -13.75 4.62
CA PHE A 118 13.23 -14.82 4.52
C PHE A 118 13.66 -16.18 5.09
N ILE A 119 14.97 -16.40 5.27
CA ILE A 119 15.52 -17.66 5.80
C ILE A 119 15.98 -17.47 7.23
N ASP A 120 16.95 -16.58 7.47
CA ASP A 120 17.57 -16.47 8.79
C ASP A 120 16.58 -15.86 9.81
N ARG A 121 15.74 -14.92 9.36
CA ARG A 121 14.67 -14.27 10.15
C ARG A 121 13.29 -14.87 9.94
N ARG A 122 13.20 -16.11 9.43
CA ARG A 122 11.92 -16.76 9.13
C ARG A 122 10.95 -16.73 10.32
N ASN A 123 11.47 -16.97 11.52
CA ASN A 123 10.68 -17.04 12.75
C ASN A 123 10.23 -15.65 13.27
N ASP A 124 10.78 -14.55 12.74
CA ASP A 124 10.37 -13.18 13.14
C ASP A 124 8.97 -12.86 12.59
N PHE A 125 8.59 -13.44 11.44
CA PHE A 125 7.28 -13.25 10.81
C PHE A 125 6.17 -13.85 11.69
N GLY A 126 5.21 -13.00 12.06
CA GLY A 126 4.13 -13.31 12.99
C GLY A 126 4.51 -13.15 14.48
N ARG A 127 5.76 -12.78 14.79
CA ARG A 127 6.23 -12.57 16.18
C ARG A 127 6.69 -11.15 16.44
N THR A 128 7.65 -10.66 15.65
CA THR A 128 8.26 -9.32 15.77
C THR A 128 8.22 -8.56 14.45
N CYS A 129 7.60 -9.15 13.43
CA CYS A 129 7.33 -8.57 12.14
C CYS A 129 6.01 -9.12 11.56
N GLU A 130 5.24 -8.29 10.87
CA GLU A 130 4.05 -8.73 10.12
C GLU A 130 3.84 -7.91 8.84
N VAL A 131 3.03 -8.44 7.94
CA VAL A 131 2.73 -7.83 6.64
C VAL A 131 1.24 -7.66 6.49
N TYR A 132 0.80 -6.41 6.26
CA TYR A 132 -0.57 -6.12 5.83
C TYR A 132 -0.60 -5.86 4.33
N LEU A 133 -1.56 -6.46 3.64
CA LEU A 133 -1.84 -6.10 2.25
C LEU A 133 -2.66 -4.81 2.22
N PHE A 134 -2.25 -3.87 1.36
CA PHE A 134 -2.93 -2.59 1.20
C PHE A 134 -3.26 -2.30 -0.26
N GLY A 135 -2.32 -2.55 -1.17
CA GLY A 135 -2.51 -2.36 -2.60
C GLY A 135 -3.67 -3.19 -3.13
N HIS A 136 -4.79 -2.57 -3.49
CA HIS A 136 -5.99 -3.34 -3.86
C HIS A 136 -5.84 -4.06 -5.21
N ALA A 137 -5.10 -3.49 -6.16
CA ALA A 137 -4.74 -4.18 -7.42
C ALA A 137 -3.71 -5.30 -7.19
N LEU A 138 -2.83 -5.16 -6.20
CA LEU A 138 -1.94 -6.23 -5.75
C LEU A 138 -2.73 -7.39 -5.13
N MET A 139 -3.75 -7.10 -4.32
CA MET A 139 -4.66 -8.12 -3.77
C MET A 139 -5.44 -8.84 -4.88
N GLU A 140 -5.90 -8.12 -5.90
CA GLU A 140 -6.53 -8.73 -7.08
C GLU A 140 -5.60 -9.73 -7.79
N LYS A 141 -4.32 -9.39 -7.96
CA LYS A 141 -3.32 -10.33 -8.53
C LYS A 141 -3.12 -11.57 -7.67
N LEU A 142 -3.29 -11.48 -6.35
CA LEU A 142 -3.13 -12.61 -5.43
C LEU A 142 -4.28 -13.62 -5.48
N VAL A 143 -5.38 -13.31 -6.17
CA VAL A 143 -6.47 -14.28 -6.43
C VAL A 143 -5.98 -15.42 -7.34
N ALA A 144 -5.05 -15.14 -8.24
CA ALA A 144 -4.35 -16.12 -9.07
C ALA A 144 -2.83 -15.93 -8.92
N PRO A 145 -2.25 -16.35 -7.78
CA PRO A 145 -0.89 -15.96 -7.40
C PRO A 145 0.16 -16.60 -8.30
N TYR A 146 1.24 -15.86 -8.55
CA TYR A 146 2.45 -16.35 -9.24
C TYR A 146 3.70 -15.91 -8.48
N LYS A 147 4.80 -16.67 -8.62
CA LYS A 147 6.01 -16.53 -7.79
C LYS A 147 6.58 -15.09 -7.75
N GLY A 148 6.55 -14.40 -8.89
CA GLY A 148 7.16 -13.08 -9.08
C GLY A 148 6.36 -11.87 -8.58
N ILE A 149 5.24 -12.05 -7.88
CA ILE A 149 4.49 -10.92 -7.33
C ILE A 149 5.35 -10.21 -6.27
N THR A 150 5.66 -8.94 -6.53
CA THR A 150 6.48 -8.08 -5.66
C THR A 150 5.70 -6.81 -5.32
N ALA A 151 5.53 -6.55 -4.03
CA ALA A 151 4.89 -5.34 -3.54
C ALA A 151 5.89 -4.18 -3.38
N HIS A 152 5.36 -2.96 -3.38
CA HIS A 152 6.07 -1.77 -2.92
C HIS A 152 5.87 -1.63 -1.41
N ALA A 153 6.78 -2.20 -0.63
CA ALA A 153 6.64 -2.21 0.83
C ALA A 153 6.84 -0.82 1.42
N TRP A 154 5.85 -0.39 2.22
CA TRP A 154 5.97 0.71 3.15
C TRP A 154 6.44 0.16 4.50
N LEU A 155 7.54 0.71 5.03
CA LEU A 155 8.18 0.17 6.23
C LEU A 155 7.71 0.96 7.45
N VAL A 156 7.23 0.26 8.48
CA VAL A 156 6.72 0.85 9.71
C VAL A 156 7.44 0.26 10.90
N GLU A 157 8.29 1.07 11.52
CA GLU A 157 8.92 0.73 12.79
C GLU A 157 7.92 0.89 13.93
N VAL A 158 7.87 -0.10 14.80
CA VAL A 158 7.01 -0.11 16.00
C VAL A 158 7.82 -0.54 17.21
N GLU A 159 7.34 -0.19 18.39
CA GLU A 159 7.93 -0.69 19.64
C GLU A 159 7.63 -2.18 19.85
N GLY A 160 8.41 -2.87 20.67
CA GLY A 160 8.24 -4.32 20.91
C GLY A 160 6.86 -4.69 21.50
N ASP A 161 6.29 -3.81 22.32
CA ASP A 161 4.97 -3.99 22.96
C ASP A 161 3.80 -3.94 21.95
N TYR A 162 4.05 -3.53 20.71
CA TYR A 162 3.06 -3.50 19.64
C TYR A 162 2.46 -4.89 19.40
N PHE A 163 3.28 -5.94 19.40
CA PHE A 163 2.85 -7.30 19.05
C PHE A 163 1.99 -7.98 20.13
N ASP A 164 2.00 -7.45 21.36
CA ASP A 164 1.16 -7.92 22.45
C ASP A 164 -0.27 -7.35 22.40
N ARG A 165 -0.50 -6.35 21.54
CA ARG A 165 -1.80 -5.68 21.42
C ARG A 165 -2.78 -6.50 20.57
N PRO A 166 -4.10 -6.40 20.83
CA PRO A 166 -5.11 -7.00 19.96
C PRO A 166 -4.95 -6.54 18.51
N GLU A 167 -5.24 -7.42 17.55
CA GLU A 167 -5.08 -7.14 16.10
C GLU A 167 -5.75 -5.84 15.67
N ALA A 168 -6.98 -5.56 16.12
CA ALA A 168 -7.68 -4.32 15.79
C ALA A 168 -6.92 -3.06 16.27
N ALA A 169 -6.26 -3.12 17.43
CA ALA A 169 -5.46 -2.02 17.96
C ALA A 169 -4.13 -1.86 17.19
N ARG A 170 -3.53 -2.98 16.77
CA ARG A 170 -2.34 -3.01 15.92
C ARG A 170 -2.63 -2.38 14.55
N MET A 171 -3.69 -2.82 13.87
CA MET A 171 -4.13 -2.24 12.60
C MET A 171 -4.47 -0.75 12.71
N ALA A 172 -5.19 -0.33 13.75
CA ALA A 172 -5.52 1.08 13.97
C ALA A 172 -4.27 1.95 14.23
N HIS A 173 -3.27 1.40 14.93
CA HIS A 173 -1.99 2.07 15.14
C HIS A 173 -1.24 2.26 13.83
N VAL A 174 -1.13 1.21 13.01
CA VAL A 174 -0.50 1.25 11.68
C VAL A 174 -1.21 2.24 10.76
N ASP A 175 -2.55 2.22 10.73
CA ASP A 175 -3.38 3.16 9.97
C ASP A 175 -3.06 4.62 10.34
N GLY A 176 -3.03 4.92 11.64
CA GLY A 176 -2.72 6.27 12.14
C GLY A 176 -1.28 6.72 11.85
N VAL A 177 -0.29 5.86 12.09
CA VAL A 177 1.13 6.16 11.88
C VAL A 177 1.40 6.49 10.41
N ILE A 178 0.94 5.64 9.50
CA ILE A 178 1.18 5.84 8.07
C ILE A 178 0.42 7.06 7.56
N ALA A 179 -0.84 7.27 7.98
CA ALA A 179 -1.60 8.45 7.59
C ALA A 179 -0.89 9.76 7.99
N GLY A 180 -0.18 9.77 9.14
CA GLY A 180 0.66 10.89 9.56
C GLY A 180 1.94 11.07 8.74
N GLN A 181 2.51 10.00 8.20
CA GLN A 181 3.73 10.02 7.38
C GLN A 181 3.48 10.42 5.91
N LEU A 182 2.28 10.18 5.39
CA LEU A 182 1.93 10.52 4.01
C LEU A 182 1.89 12.04 3.80
N THR A 183 2.75 12.52 2.91
CA THR A 183 2.84 13.95 2.55
C THR A 183 2.94 14.13 1.04
N ALA A 184 2.82 15.37 0.58
CA ALA A 184 3.04 15.72 -0.83
C ALA A 184 4.50 15.54 -1.29
N ALA A 185 5.42 15.17 -0.39
CA ALA A 185 6.83 14.91 -0.69
C ALA A 185 7.12 13.43 -1.02
N LEU A 186 6.11 12.56 -1.00
CA LEU A 186 6.20 11.13 -1.29
C LEU A 186 6.81 10.86 -2.66
N ARG A 187 7.72 9.89 -2.75
CA ARG A 187 8.41 9.49 -3.98
C ARG A 187 8.49 7.98 -4.11
N ASN A 188 8.62 7.50 -5.35
CA ASN A 188 8.76 6.07 -5.64
C ASN A 188 9.97 5.39 -4.97
N ARG A 189 11.01 6.15 -4.60
CA ARG A 189 12.21 5.62 -3.91
C ARG A 189 12.00 5.32 -2.43
N ASP A 190 10.86 5.75 -1.87
CA ASP A 190 10.59 5.59 -0.45
C ASP A 190 10.19 4.13 -0.12
N TYR A 191 9.69 3.40 -1.12
CA TYR A 191 9.33 1.99 -1.04
C TYR A 191 10.54 1.05 -1.12
N ALA A 192 10.42 -0.11 -0.46
CA ALA A 192 11.32 -1.25 -0.64
C ALA A 192 10.62 -2.38 -1.41
N PRO A 193 11.31 -3.13 -2.28
CA PRO A 193 10.70 -4.29 -2.94
C PRO A 193 10.47 -5.42 -1.93
N LEU A 194 9.27 -6.00 -1.92
CA LEU A 194 8.91 -7.16 -1.10
C LEU A 194 8.30 -8.28 -1.95
N PRO A 195 9.05 -9.34 -2.30
CA PRO A 195 8.52 -10.52 -2.95
C PRO A 195 7.50 -11.23 -2.04
N LEU A 196 6.21 -11.19 -2.40
CA LEU A 196 5.14 -11.66 -1.51
C LEU A 196 5.17 -13.17 -1.30
N MET A 197 5.50 -13.92 -2.35
CA MET A 197 5.63 -15.37 -2.25
C MET A 197 6.87 -15.78 -1.43
N GLY A 198 7.76 -14.83 -1.11
CA GLY A 198 8.89 -15.03 -0.19
C GLY A 198 8.50 -14.99 1.29
N ILE A 199 7.35 -14.40 1.64
CA ILE A 199 6.92 -14.24 3.03
C ILE A 199 6.70 -15.63 3.65
N PRO A 200 7.38 -15.97 4.77
CA PRO A 200 7.26 -17.27 5.40
C PRO A 200 5.81 -17.68 5.69
N GLY A 201 5.44 -18.88 5.23
CA GLY A 201 4.13 -19.49 5.52
C GLY A 201 2.98 -19.06 4.60
N TRP A 202 3.21 -18.15 3.65
CA TRP A 202 2.17 -17.71 2.71
C TRP A 202 1.93 -18.69 1.56
N VAL A 203 2.98 -19.40 1.13
CA VAL A 203 2.90 -20.48 0.14
C VAL A 203 3.52 -21.75 0.72
N GLY A 204 3.45 -22.85 -0.02
CA GLY A 204 3.98 -24.15 0.37
C GLY A 204 5.52 -24.18 0.53
N ALA A 205 6.19 -25.15 -0.08
CA ALA A 205 7.64 -25.32 0.09
C ALA A 205 8.41 -24.02 -0.26
N GLN A 206 9.06 -23.45 0.76
CA GLN A 206 9.91 -22.26 0.71
C GLN A 206 11.29 -22.62 1.29
N ASP A 207 12.00 -23.52 0.63
CA ASP A 207 13.33 -23.98 0.99
C ASP A 207 14.43 -23.09 0.39
N ALA A 208 15.70 -23.51 0.53
CA ALA A 208 16.83 -22.75 0.00
C ALA A 208 16.76 -22.55 -1.53
N ASP A 209 16.30 -23.55 -2.28
CA ASP A 209 16.19 -23.49 -3.73
C ASP A 209 15.07 -22.53 -4.18
N PHE A 210 13.97 -22.47 -3.42
CA PHE A 210 12.92 -21.49 -3.64
C PHE A 210 13.46 -20.06 -3.66
N TYR A 211 14.29 -19.71 -2.65
CA TYR A 211 14.90 -18.39 -2.49
C TYR A 211 16.14 -18.15 -3.38
N ALA A 212 16.74 -19.21 -3.94
CA ALA A 212 17.85 -19.11 -4.88
C ALA A 212 17.42 -18.64 -6.29
N ASP A 213 16.12 -18.61 -6.58
CA ASP A 213 15.57 -18.14 -7.86
C ASP A 213 15.78 -16.63 -8.07
N SER A 214 16.86 -16.29 -8.74
CA SER A 214 17.25 -14.92 -9.06
C SER A 214 16.31 -14.21 -10.03
N SER A 215 15.32 -14.89 -10.63
CA SER A 215 14.30 -14.20 -11.43
C SER A 215 13.34 -13.38 -10.56
N VAL A 216 13.14 -13.83 -9.31
CA VAL A 216 12.30 -13.22 -8.27
C VAL A 216 13.16 -12.52 -7.21
N PHE A 217 14.10 -13.26 -6.61
CA PHE A 217 14.96 -12.80 -5.51
C PHE A 217 16.23 -12.16 -6.05
N ARG A 218 16.08 -11.04 -6.76
CA ARG A 218 17.17 -10.34 -7.45
C ARG A 218 18.07 -9.61 -6.45
N PRO A 219 19.41 -9.78 -6.49
CA PRO A 219 20.30 -8.97 -5.67
C PRO A 219 20.17 -7.49 -6.03
N ARG A 220 20.57 -6.62 -5.09
CA ARG A 220 20.54 -5.17 -5.34
C ARG A 220 21.51 -4.84 -6.48
N ARG A 221 21.03 -4.08 -7.47
CA ARG A 221 21.90 -3.57 -8.53
C ARG A 221 22.87 -2.56 -7.91
N ILE A 222 24.16 -2.90 -7.91
CA ILE A 222 25.23 -1.93 -7.65
C ILE A 222 25.22 -0.96 -8.85
N ARG A 223 24.96 0.31 -8.58
CA ARG A 223 25.06 1.39 -9.57
C ARG A 223 26.45 2.00 -9.49
#